data_AF-A0A4Q6BUH6-F1
#
_entry.id   AF-A0A4Q6BUH6-F1
#
_cell.length_a   1.000
_cell.length_b   1.000
_cell.length_c   1.000
_cell.angle_alpha   90.00
_cell.angle_beta   90.00
_cell.angle_gamma   90.00
#
_symmetry.space_group_name_H-M   'P 1'
#
loop_
_entity.id
_entity.type
_entity.pdbx_description
1 polymer ?
#
loop_
_entity_poly.entity_id
_entity_poly.type
_entity_poly.pdbx_seq_one_letter_code
_entity_poly.pdbx_strand_id
1 'polypeptide(L)'
;KLSILDQGAHLNKVLSSFGNKFLGQDYPKNLTSEDVVRELKDRFSRSFLKDKVDVRISDGIVADAAAGSDTIKIREGATFSRKDIDIFEVHEGYVHVATTQNGKAQTTAKFLAKGPPRTAVTQEGLAILMEILTFSTYPLRARTINDRILGVNKAEEGANFLEVYEFYLEQDYNEVTAFRSAMRVFRGGTLDGGSPFTKDISYGRGFIENYNFIRTAIRSGRPEIIPFMFAGKLHVDDVPLLYARHLEGMVDMPKLMPAQFQDLNGLAVWMSFSSFLNTIDANVVTSYYDSLFRRYL
;
A
#
# COMPACT_ATOMS: atom_id res chain seq x y z
N LYS A 1 14.44 -19.47 4.02
CA LYS A 1 13.44 -18.48 3.57
C LYS A 1 13.64 -17.25 4.44
N LEU A 2 13.85 -16.07 3.84
CA LEU A 2 13.94 -14.81 4.60
C LEU A 2 12.56 -14.49 5.18
N SER A 3 12.52 -14.09 6.45
CA SER A 3 11.31 -13.61 7.11
C SER A 3 10.86 -12.26 6.52
N ILE A 4 9.64 -11.83 6.81
CA ILE A 4 9.16 -10.48 6.45
C ILE A 4 10.07 -9.42 7.09
N LEU A 5 10.59 -9.69 8.29
CA LEU A 5 11.53 -8.84 8.98
C LEU A 5 12.85 -8.70 8.21
N ASP A 6 13.44 -9.82 7.76
CA ASP A 6 14.69 -9.81 7.00
C ASP A 6 14.54 -9.04 5.68
N GLN A 7 13.39 -9.20 5.00
CA GLN A 7 13.08 -8.45 3.79
C GLN A 7 12.87 -6.96 4.08
N GLY A 8 12.23 -6.63 5.20
CA GLY A 8 12.05 -5.26 5.65
C GLY A 8 13.36 -4.58 6.04
N ALA A 9 14.27 -5.28 6.71
CA ALA A 9 15.59 -4.77 7.04
C ALA A 9 16.43 -4.51 5.78
N HIS A 10 16.36 -5.42 4.79
CA HIS A 10 17.02 -5.23 3.50
C HIS A 10 16.45 -4.01 2.75
N LEU A 11 15.12 -3.88 2.69
CA LEU A 11 14.46 -2.74 2.05
C LEU A 11 14.79 -1.42 2.76
N ASN A 12 14.80 -1.37 4.09
CA ASN A 12 15.24 -0.18 4.83
C ASN A 12 16.65 0.22 4.39
N LYS A 13 17.61 -0.72 4.37
CA LYS A 13 19.00 -0.42 3.98
C LYS A 13 19.09 0.19 2.58
N VAL A 14 18.33 -0.34 1.61
CA VAL A 14 18.28 0.21 0.25
C VAL A 14 17.69 1.61 0.25
N LEU A 15 16.52 1.81 0.88
CA LEU A 15 15.84 3.10 0.90
C LEU A 15 16.64 4.17 1.67
N SER A 16 17.31 3.80 2.75
CA SER A 16 18.16 4.69 3.55
C SER A 16 19.45 5.08 2.83
N SER A 17 19.93 4.26 1.88
CA SER A 17 21.14 4.56 1.08
C SER A 17 20.99 5.78 0.17
N PHE A 18 19.75 6.21 -0.08
CA PHE A 18 19.49 7.42 -0.86
C PHE A 18 19.81 8.69 -0.07
N GLY A 19 19.75 8.68 1.27
CA GLY A 19 19.95 9.88 2.09
C GLY A 19 19.13 11.08 1.59
N ASN A 20 19.79 12.24 1.47
CA ASN A 20 19.22 13.47 0.89
C ASN A 20 19.50 13.62 -0.62
N LYS A 21 19.79 12.54 -1.33
CA LYS A 21 20.05 12.63 -2.78
C LYS A 21 18.78 13.09 -3.51
N PHE A 22 18.97 14.01 -4.44
CA PHE A 22 17.90 14.50 -5.31
C PHE A 22 17.54 13.42 -6.34
N LEU A 23 16.37 12.79 -6.17
CA LEU A 23 15.86 11.73 -7.06
C LEU A 23 14.84 12.25 -8.08
N GLY A 24 14.60 13.56 -8.09
CA GLY A 24 13.58 14.22 -8.88
C GLY A 24 13.04 15.45 -8.15
N GLN A 25 11.96 16.03 -8.67
CA GLN A 25 11.35 17.24 -8.09
C GLN A 25 10.97 17.06 -6.61
N ASP A 26 11.18 18.11 -5.82
CA ASP A 26 10.67 18.20 -4.45
C ASP A 26 9.17 18.48 -4.42
N TYR A 27 8.46 17.83 -3.49
CA TYR A 27 7.02 17.97 -3.29
C TYR A 27 6.74 18.61 -1.92
N PRO A 28 6.80 19.94 -1.80
CA PRO A 28 6.57 20.62 -0.53
C PRO A 28 5.13 20.39 -0.03
N LYS A 29 4.95 20.36 1.29
CA LYS A 29 3.63 20.27 1.94
C LYS A 29 3.00 21.66 2.07
N ASN A 30 2.52 22.20 0.96
CA ASN A 30 1.97 23.56 0.85
C ASN A 30 0.48 23.60 0.44
N LEU A 31 -0.19 22.45 0.32
CA LEU A 31 -1.60 22.36 -0.01
C LEU A 31 -2.44 22.22 1.26
N THR A 32 -3.57 22.92 1.29
CA THR A 32 -4.56 22.83 2.37
C THR A 32 -5.47 21.60 2.18
N SER A 33 -6.21 21.23 3.22
CA SER A 33 -7.24 20.19 3.12
C SER A 33 -8.28 20.53 2.04
N GLU A 34 -8.66 21.79 1.90
CA GLU A 34 -9.58 22.30 0.89
C GLU A 34 -9.05 22.12 -0.53
N ASP A 35 -7.77 22.42 -0.75
CA ASP A 35 -7.11 22.21 -2.04
C ASP A 35 -7.10 20.73 -2.43
N VAL A 36 -6.77 19.86 -1.47
CA VAL A 36 -6.78 18.39 -1.66
C VAL A 36 -8.18 17.90 -2.00
N VAL A 37 -9.22 18.34 -1.26
CA VAL A 37 -10.61 17.94 -1.55
C VAL A 37 -11.04 18.39 -2.94
N ARG A 38 -10.76 19.64 -3.33
CA ARG A 38 -11.10 20.18 -4.65
C ARG A 38 -10.45 19.37 -5.76
N GLU A 39 -9.15 19.11 -5.65
CA GLU A 39 -8.39 18.37 -6.65
C GLU A 39 -8.86 16.91 -6.76
N LEU A 40 -9.04 16.21 -5.63
CA LEU A 40 -9.51 14.82 -5.65
C LEU A 40 -10.90 14.71 -6.26
N LYS A 41 -11.82 15.63 -5.96
CA LYS A 41 -13.14 15.68 -6.61
C LYS A 41 -13.03 15.82 -8.12
N ASP A 42 -12.19 16.73 -8.61
CA ASP A 42 -11.97 16.92 -10.04
C ASP A 42 -11.37 15.67 -10.70
N ARG A 43 -10.36 15.03 -10.09
CA ARG A 43 -9.78 13.77 -10.60
C ARG A 43 -10.80 12.62 -10.63
N PHE A 44 -11.53 12.40 -9.54
CA PHE A 44 -12.54 11.34 -9.50
C PHE A 44 -13.72 11.57 -10.44
N SER A 45 -14.08 12.83 -10.72
CA SER A 45 -15.11 13.14 -11.71
C SER A 45 -14.76 12.69 -13.14
N ARG A 46 -13.47 12.50 -13.42
CA ARG A 46 -12.92 12.07 -14.71
C ARG A 46 -12.43 10.63 -14.72
N SER A 47 -12.56 9.90 -13.60
CA SER A 47 -12.12 8.52 -13.48
C SER A 47 -13.30 7.55 -13.48
N PHE A 48 -12.99 6.25 -13.40
CA PHE A 48 -14.01 5.20 -13.26
C PHE A 48 -14.82 5.30 -11.94
N LEU A 49 -14.40 6.16 -11.01
CA LEU A 49 -15.11 6.43 -9.74
C LEU A 49 -16.07 7.62 -9.80
N LYS A 50 -16.33 8.18 -10.99
CA LYS A 50 -17.29 9.26 -11.16
C LYS A 50 -18.63 8.93 -10.49
N ASP A 51 -19.11 9.86 -9.66
CA ASP A 51 -20.36 9.75 -8.88
C ASP A 51 -20.40 8.57 -7.88
N LYS A 52 -19.25 7.94 -7.57
CA LYS A 52 -19.13 6.82 -6.61
C LYS A 52 -18.38 7.18 -5.33
N VAL A 53 -17.74 8.34 -5.29
CA VAL A 53 -16.94 8.80 -4.17
C VAL A 53 -17.23 10.26 -3.84
N ASP A 54 -17.50 10.55 -2.58
CA ASP A 54 -17.50 11.91 -2.03
C ASP A 54 -16.19 12.17 -1.28
N VAL A 55 -15.63 13.36 -1.43
CA VAL A 55 -14.41 13.75 -0.73
C VAL A 55 -14.74 14.91 0.19
N ARG A 56 -14.37 14.81 1.47
CA ARG A 56 -14.73 15.82 2.47
C ARG A 56 -13.66 15.98 3.53
N ILE A 57 -13.64 17.16 4.14
CA ILE A 57 -12.78 17.45 5.28
C ILE A 57 -13.37 16.80 6.54
N SER A 58 -12.52 16.35 7.45
CA SER A 58 -12.92 15.78 8.73
C SER A 58 -11.91 16.16 9.82
N ASP A 59 -12.41 16.62 10.95
CA ASP A 59 -11.67 16.91 12.18
C ASP A 59 -11.45 15.63 13.03
N GLY A 60 -12.36 14.68 12.96
CA GLY A 60 -12.36 13.45 13.78
C GLY A 60 -11.42 12.33 13.35
N ILE A 61 -10.39 12.59 12.52
CA ILE A 61 -9.43 11.56 12.09
C ILE A 61 -8.00 11.91 12.47
N VAL A 62 -7.27 10.92 13.00
CA VAL A 62 -5.84 11.05 13.33
C VAL A 62 -4.96 10.89 12.09
N ALA A 63 -5.39 10.06 11.14
CA ALA A 63 -4.69 9.86 9.88
C ALA A 63 -4.92 11.04 8.92
N ASP A 64 -3.97 11.28 8.03
CA ASP A 64 -4.02 12.36 7.02
C ASP A 64 -5.19 12.19 6.03
N ALA A 65 -5.53 10.94 5.70
CA ALA A 65 -6.75 10.59 5.00
C ALA A 65 -7.33 9.26 5.52
N ALA A 66 -8.62 9.03 5.28
CA ALA A 66 -9.29 7.76 5.56
C ALA A 66 -10.43 7.47 4.58
N ALA A 67 -10.45 6.28 3.97
CA ALA A 67 -11.60 5.80 3.21
C ALA A 67 -12.73 5.25 4.09
N GLY A 68 -13.96 5.63 3.72
CA GLY A 68 -15.20 5.01 4.12
C GLY A 68 -15.81 4.21 2.97
N SER A 69 -17.12 3.97 3.03
CA SER A 69 -17.79 3.09 2.05
C SER A 69 -17.90 3.68 0.64
N ASP A 70 -17.92 5.00 0.57
CA ASP A 70 -18.19 5.86 -0.58
C ASP A 70 -17.61 7.25 -0.34
N THR A 71 -16.78 7.42 0.69
CA THR A 71 -16.21 8.73 1.03
C THR A 71 -14.74 8.65 1.34
N ILE A 72 -13.97 9.66 0.95
CA ILE A 72 -12.60 9.87 1.42
C ILE A 72 -12.59 11.10 2.31
N LYS A 73 -12.14 10.92 3.55
CA LYS A 73 -12.02 12.00 4.53
C LYS A 73 -10.58 12.51 4.53
N ILE A 74 -10.40 13.82 4.42
CA ILE A 74 -9.10 14.50 4.50
C ILE A 74 -9.02 15.22 5.85
N ARG A 75 -7.91 15.06 6.56
CA ARG A 75 -7.74 15.64 7.90
C ARG A 75 -7.74 17.16 7.84
N GLU A 76 -8.56 17.79 8.68
CA GLU A 76 -8.58 19.24 8.81
C GLU A 76 -7.26 19.77 9.41
N GLY A 77 -6.83 20.95 8.97
CA GLY A 77 -5.65 21.65 9.50
C GLY A 77 -4.30 20.99 9.18
N ALA A 78 -4.28 19.94 8.37
CA ALA A 78 -3.06 19.31 7.87
C ALA A 78 -2.58 20.00 6.58
N THR A 79 -1.27 19.94 6.34
CA THR A 79 -0.70 20.36 5.06
C THR A 79 -0.23 19.16 4.25
N PHE A 80 -0.43 19.24 2.94
CA PHE A 80 -0.23 18.14 2.01
C PHE A 80 0.63 18.56 0.84
N SER A 81 1.29 17.58 0.25
CA SER A 81 2.04 17.71 -0.99
C SER A 81 1.20 17.23 -2.18
N ARG A 82 1.66 17.54 -3.40
CA ARG A 82 1.03 16.98 -4.61
C ARG A 82 1.09 15.45 -4.64
N LYS A 83 2.16 14.85 -4.11
CA LYS A 83 2.31 13.39 -4.02
C LYS A 83 1.34 12.76 -3.03
N ASP A 84 0.95 13.46 -1.97
CA ASP A 84 -0.10 12.98 -1.06
C ASP A 84 -1.44 12.81 -1.79
N ILE A 85 -1.78 13.73 -2.70
CA ILE A 85 -2.99 13.62 -3.54
C ILE A 85 -2.92 12.39 -4.45
N ASP A 86 -1.78 12.15 -5.10
CA ASP A 86 -1.58 10.98 -5.96
C ASP A 86 -1.72 9.67 -5.16
N ILE A 87 -1.22 9.65 -3.92
CA ILE A 87 -1.38 8.51 -3.01
C ILE A 87 -2.84 8.35 -2.61
N PHE A 88 -3.55 9.40 -2.20
CA PHE A 88 -4.96 9.29 -1.79
C PHE A 88 -5.87 8.83 -2.93
N GLU A 89 -5.63 9.32 -4.15
CA GLU A 89 -6.36 8.88 -5.33
C GLU A 89 -6.25 7.36 -5.54
N VAL A 90 -5.02 6.85 -5.48
CA VAL A 90 -4.72 5.45 -5.79
C VAL A 90 -5.04 4.53 -4.61
N HIS A 91 -4.56 4.85 -3.42
CA HIS A 91 -4.67 4.03 -2.22
C HIS A 91 -6.12 4.02 -1.71
N GLU A 92 -6.67 5.20 -1.42
CA GLU A 92 -8.00 5.32 -0.83
C GLU A 92 -9.10 5.17 -1.89
N GLY A 93 -8.93 5.82 -3.04
CA GLY A 93 -9.90 5.77 -4.14
C GLY A 93 -9.89 4.44 -4.88
N TYR A 94 -8.82 4.19 -5.65
CA TYR A 94 -8.78 3.09 -6.61
C TYR A 94 -8.73 1.70 -5.97
N VAL A 95 -8.32 1.59 -4.71
CA VAL A 95 -8.38 0.31 -3.98
C VAL A 95 -9.51 0.32 -2.96
N HIS A 96 -9.45 1.14 -1.91
CA HIS A 96 -10.39 0.98 -0.80
C HIS A 96 -11.85 1.28 -1.18
N VAL A 97 -12.10 2.38 -1.87
CA VAL A 97 -13.45 2.75 -2.32
C VAL A 97 -13.88 1.86 -3.48
N ALA A 98 -13.05 1.67 -4.51
CA ALA A 98 -13.42 0.88 -5.69
C ALA A 98 -13.84 -0.56 -5.34
N THR A 99 -13.08 -1.24 -4.50
CA THR A 99 -13.42 -2.60 -4.04
C THR A 99 -14.72 -2.60 -3.23
N THR A 100 -14.93 -1.62 -2.35
CA THR A 100 -16.20 -1.51 -1.61
C THR A 100 -17.38 -1.32 -2.54
N GLN A 101 -17.24 -0.48 -3.57
CA GLN A 101 -18.28 -0.20 -4.55
C GLN A 101 -18.55 -1.38 -5.47
N ASN A 102 -17.53 -2.11 -5.94
CA ASN A 102 -17.71 -3.38 -6.65
C ASN A 102 -18.47 -4.39 -5.79
N GLY A 103 -18.09 -4.54 -4.52
CA GLY A 103 -18.79 -5.41 -3.58
C GLY A 103 -20.26 -5.04 -3.39
N LYS A 104 -20.59 -3.74 -3.32
CA LYS A 104 -21.98 -3.24 -3.25
C LYS A 104 -22.75 -3.51 -4.55
N ALA A 105 -22.07 -3.46 -5.68
CA ALA A 105 -22.65 -3.63 -7.01
C ALA A 105 -22.88 -5.11 -7.40
N GLN A 106 -22.34 -6.06 -6.64
CA GLN A 106 -22.63 -7.48 -6.82
C GLN A 106 -24.13 -7.75 -6.74
N THR A 107 -24.65 -8.59 -7.63
CA THR A 107 -26.06 -8.99 -7.68
C THR A 107 -26.40 -9.89 -6.51
N THR A 108 -25.59 -10.94 -6.31
CA THR A 108 -25.76 -11.96 -5.26
C THR A 108 -24.78 -11.77 -4.11
N ALA A 109 -23.48 -11.59 -4.40
CA ALA A 109 -22.40 -11.57 -3.41
C ALA A 109 -22.17 -10.20 -2.73
N LYS A 110 -23.24 -9.48 -2.35
CA LYS A 110 -23.17 -8.13 -1.75
C LYS A 110 -22.38 -8.06 -0.44
N PHE A 111 -22.19 -9.18 0.24
CA PHE A 111 -21.36 -9.26 1.45
C PHE A 111 -19.90 -8.88 1.19
N LEU A 112 -19.42 -8.98 -0.06
CA LEU A 112 -18.10 -8.51 -0.49
C LEU A 112 -17.93 -6.99 -0.35
N ALA A 113 -18.98 -6.21 -0.07
CA ALA A 113 -18.86 -4.80 0.30
C ALA A 113 -18.25 -4.58 1.70
N LYS A 114 -18.17 -5.63 2.54
CA LYS A 114 -17.68 -5.57 3.91
C LYS A 114 -16.34 -6.29 4.01
N GLY A 115 -15.34 -5.62 4.59
CA GLY A 115 -14.03 -6.21 4.83
C GLY A 115 -13.91 -6.77 6.25
N PRO A 116 -14.09 -8.09 6.47
CA PRO A 116 -13.75 -8.70 7.75
C PRO A 116 -12.23 -8.60 8.00
N PRO A 117 -11.75 -8.75 9.25
CA PRO A 117 -10.34 -8.54 9.59
C PRO A 117 -9.33 -9.27 8.69
N ARG A 118 -9.67 -10.48 8.20
CA ARG A 118 -8.83 -11.25 7.29
C ARG A 118 -8.51 -10.52 5.98
N THR A 119 -9.41 -9.69 5.46
CA THR A 119 -9.20 -9.02 4.16
C THR A 119 -8.27 -7.81 4.25
N ALA A 120 -8.00 -7.30 5.46
CA ALA A 120 -7.19 -6.10 5.64
C ALA A 120 -5.80 -6.24 5.02
N VAL A 121 -5.15 -7.39 5.21
CA VAL A 121 -3.82 -7.69 4.65
C VAL A 121 -3.83 -7.56 3.13
N THR A 122 -4.78 -8.20 2.45
CA THR A 122 -4.90 -8.10 0.99
C THR A 122 -5.19 -6.67 0.54
N GLN A 123 -6.08 -5.94 1.22
CA GLN A 123 -6.45 -4.57 0.83
C GLN A 123 -5.30 -3.57 0.98
N GLU A 124 -4.64 -3.54 2.14
CA GLU A 124 -3.50 -2.65 2.38
C GLU A 124 -2.34 -3.00 1.44
N GLY A 125 -2.08 -4.29 1.23
CA GLY A 125 -1.06 -4.77 0.30
C GLY A 125 -1.34 -4.41 -1.17
N LEU A 126 -2.60 -4.52 -1.60
CA LEU A 126 -3.02 -4.15 -2.94
C LEU A 126 -2.91 -2.65 -3.15
N ALA A 127 -3.19 -1.85 -2.10
CA ALA A 127 -3.01 -0.42 -2.14
C ALA A 127 -1.53 -0.02 -2.29
N ILE A 128 -0.61 -0.65 -1.55
CA ILE A 128 0.84 -0.44 -1.74
C ILE A 128 1.31 -0.87 -3.14
N LEU A 129 0.85 -2.04 -3.62
CA LEU A 129 1.16 -2.49 -4.96
C LEU A 129 0.69 -1.47 -6.01
N MET A 130 -0.50 -0.91 -5.84
CA MET A 130 -1.03 0.12 -6.72
C MET A 130 -0.21 1.41 -6.65
N GLU A 131 0.20 1.87 -5.46
CA GLU A 131 1.09 3.05 -5.34
C GLU A 131 2.42 2.86 -6.11
N ILE A 132 2.93 1.63 -6.20
CA ILE A 132 4.14 1.27 -6.95
C ILE A 132 3.86 1.22 -8.45
N LEU A 133 2.80 0.53 -8.88
CA LEU A 133 2.46 0.35 -10.30
C LEU A 133 2.06 1.67 -10.98
N THR A 134 1.59 2.66 -10.22
CA THR A 134 1.28 4.01 -10.73
C THR A 134 2.42 5.01 -10.55
N PHE A 135 3.54 4.60 -9.92
CA PHE A 135 4.63 5.50 -9.52
C PHE A 135 4.17 6.71 -8.67
N SER A 136 3.10 6.50 -7.89
CA SER A 136 2.57 7.52 -6.97
C SER A 136 3.37 7.58 -5.66
N THR A 137 4.01 6.46 -5.26
CA THR A 137 4.85 6.42 -4.05
C THR A 137 6.21 7.09 -4.23
N TYR A 138 6.95 7.25 -3.13
CA TYR A 138 8.29 7.84 -3.10
C TYR A 138 9.14 7.23 -1.97
N PRO A 139 10.49 7.36 -1.99
CA PRO A 139 11.37 6.62 -1.07
C PRO A 139 11.08 6.84 0.41
N LEU A 140 10.85 8.09 0.84
CA LEU A 140 10.50 8.38 2.23
C LEU A 140 9.18 7.70 2.64
N ARG A 141 8.16 7.70 1.77
CA ARG A 141 6.89 6.99 2.00
C ARG A 141 7.11 5.47 2.15
N ALA A 142 7.92 4.88 1.28
CA ALA A 142 8.26 3.46 1.35
C ALA A 142 9.06 3.13 2.62
N ARG A 143 10.01 3.99 3.01
CA ARG A 143 10.78 3.88 4.26
C ARG A 143 9.84 3.92 5.46
N THR A 144 8.90 4.87 5.51
CA THR A 144 7.91 4.94 6.59
C THR A 144 7.00 3.72 6.69
N ILE A 145 6.60 3.11 5.58
CA ILE A 145 5.85 1.83 5.64
C ILE A 145 6.72 0.74 6.26
N ASN A 146 7.99 0.69 5.85
CA ASN A 146 8.92 -0.32 6.29
C ASN A 146 9.32 -0.17 7.77
N ASP A 147 9.60 1.06 8.22
CA ASP A 147 9.96 1.36 9.61
C ASP A 147 8.86 1.00 10.59
N ARG A 148 7.59 1.03 10.15
CA ARG A 148 6.46 0.55 10.97
C ARG A 148 6.57 -0.94 11.27
N ILE A 149 7.05 -1.75 10.32
CA ILE A 149 7.28 -3.19 10.54
C ILE A 149 8.39 -3.37 11.59
N LEU A 150 9.48 -2.62 11.45
CA LEU A 150 10.61 -2.65 12.39
C LEU A 150 10.20 -2.20 13.80
N GLY A 151 9.38 -1.14 13.90
CA GLY A 151 8.87 -0.64 15.18
C GLY A 151 7.95 -1.64 15.88
N VAL A 152 7.08 -2.34 15.13
CA VAL A 152 6.26 -3.43 15.68
C VAL A 152 7.14 -4.58 16.16
N ASN A 153 8.14 -4.96 15.38
CA ASN A 153 9.08 -6.03 15.77
C ASN A 153 9.82 -5.68 17.07
N LYS A 154 10.33 -4.45 17.20
CA LYS A 154 10.97 -3.99 18.44
C LYS A 154 10.05 -4.13 19.65
N ALA A 155 8.81 -3.69 19.53
CA ALA A 155 7.84 -3.82 20.60
C ALA A 155 7.49 -5.29 20.89
N GLU A 156 7.40 -6.15 19.87
CA GLU A 156 7.20 -7.60 20.04
C GLU A 156 8.37 -8.27 20.78
N GLU A 157 9.60 -7.83 20.51
CA GLU A 157 10.83 -8.26 21.20
C GLU A 157 10.97 -7.71 22.64
N GLY A 158 10.00 -6.93 23.11
CA GLY A 158 9.94 -6.42 24.48
C GLY A 158 10.38 -4.97 24.66
N ALA A 159 10.64 -4.23 23.57
CA ALA A 159 10.92 -2.80 23.68
C ALA A 159 9.68 -2.04 24.18
N ASN A 160 9.88 -1.14 25.14
CA ASN A 160 8.83 -0.29 25.67
C ASN A 160 8.55 0.91 24.75
N PHE A 161 7.54 1.71 25.11
CA PHE A 161 7.13 2.87 24.32
C PHE A 161 8.27 3.86 24.04
N LEU A 162 9.10 4.16 25.05
CA LEU A 162 10.19 5.12 24.92
C LEU A 162 11.29 4.60 23.99
N GLU A 163 11.64 3.31 24.09
CA GLU A 163 12.64 2.70 23.21
C GLU A 163 12.20 2.67 21.75
N VAL A 164 10.90 2.42 21.49
CA VAL A 164 10.34 2.50 20.13
C VAL A 164 10.28 3.94 19.64
N TYR A 165 9.98 4.90 20.52
CA TYR A 165 10.02 6.33 20.20
C TYR A 165 11.43 6.78 19.82
N GLU A 166 12.43 6.41 20.62
CA GLU A 166 13.85 6.67 20.36
C GLU A 166 14.31 6.04 19.04
N PHE A 167 13.88 4.81 18.74
CA PHE A 167 14.13 4.19 17.44
C PHE A 167 13.63 5.07 16.27
N TYR A 168 12.43 5.66 16.36
CA TYR A 168 11.97 6.54 15.28
C TYR A 168 12.78 7.83 15.20
N LEU A 169 13.27 8.38 16.32
CA LEU A 169 14.20 9.52 16.29
C LEU A 169 15.51 9.17 15.57
N GLU A 170 16.06 7.97 15.83
CA GLU A 170 17.23 7.44 15.12
C GLU A 170 17.00 7.25 13.62
N GLN A 171 15.74 7.12 13.20
CA GLN A 171 15.35 7.06 11.79
C GLN A 171 15.09 8.44 11.16
N ASP A 172 15.57 9.52 11.77
CA ASP A 172 15.44 10.92 11.31
C ASP A 172 14.01 11.47 11.34
N TYR A 173 13.11 10.88 12.11
CA TYR A 173 11.77 11.44 12.32
C TYR A 173 11.84 12.57 13.35
N ASN A 174 11.09 13.66 13.13
CA ASN A 174 10.88 14.66 14.17
C ASN A 174 10.07 14.08 15.35
N GLU A 175 10.19 14.69 16.52
CA GLU A 175 9.55 14.27 17.77
C GLU A 175 8.06 13.98 17.63
N VAL A 176 7.31 14.87 16.96
CA VAL A 176 5.86 14.71 16.78
C VAL A 176 5.54 13.46 15.95
N THR A 177 6.32 13.21 14.89
CA THR A 177 6.10 12.07 13.99
C THR A 177 6.58 10.77 14.64
N ALA A 178 7.71 10.79 15.33
CA ALA A 178 8.22 9.67 16.11
C ALA A 178 7.22 9.24 17.20
N PHE A 179 6.68 10.21 17.96
CA PHE A 179 5.67 9.94 18.99
C PHE A 179 4.40 9.33 18.40
N ARG A 180 3.91 9.88 17.28
CA ARG A 180 2.74 9.34 16.58
C ARG A 180 3.00 7.93 16.05
N SER A 181 4.20 7.65 15.55
CA SER A 181 4.57 6.31 15.07
C SER A 181 4.66 5.30 16.22
N ALA A 182 5.25 5.65 17.35
CA ALA A 182 5.24 4.81 18.55
C ALA A 182 3.81 4.59 19.08
N MET A 183 3.01 5.64 19.21
CA MET A 183 1.58 5.56 19.56
C MET A 183 0.80 4.56 18.71
N ARG A 184 1.09 4.44 17.42
CA ARG A 184 0.44 3.45 16.55
C ARG A 184 0.79 2.02 16.94
N VAL A 185 2.06 1.75 17.25
CA VAL A 185 2.56 0.44 17.67
C VAL A 185 1.92 0.00 18.99
N PHE A 186 1.72 0.93 19.92
CA PHE A 186 1.20 0.63 21.26
C PHE A 186 -0.31 0.80 21.42
N ARG A 187 -1.04 1.19 20.37
CA ARG A 187 -2.47 1.50 20.45
C ARG A 187 -3.28 0.25 20.82
N GLY A 188 -3.81 0.23 22.05
CA GLY A 188 -4.61 -0.88 22.55
C GLY A 188 -3.78 -2.05 23.10
N GLY A 189 -2.47 -1.87 23.29
CA GLY A 189 -1.55 -2.80 23.93
C GLY A 189 -0.92 -2.23 25.22
N THR A 190 0.09 -2.92 25.75
CA THR A 190 0.86 -2.52 26.94
C THR A 190 2.05 -1.64 26.57
N LEU A 191 2.34 -0.59 27.35
CA LEU A 191 3.47 0.31 27.08
C LEU A 191 4.85 -0.32 27.36
N ASP A 192 4.89 -1.42 28.11
CA ASP A 192 6.12 -2.12 28.53
C ASP A 192 6.69 -3.05 27.45
N GLY A 193 6.05 -3.14 26.28
CA GLY A 193 6.43 -4.07 25.21
C GLY A 193 5.76 -5.46 25.33
N GLY A 194 6.11 -6.35 24.41
CA GLY A 194 5.65 -7.74 24.34
C GLY A 194 4.22 -7.96 23.83
N SER A 195 3.43 -6.90 23.63
CA SER A 195 2.05 -6.98 23.11
C SER A 195 1.67 -5.81 22.20
N PRO A 196 2.38 -5.61 21.07
CA PRO A 196 2.10 -4.51 20.15
C PRO A 196 0.83 -4.71 19.34
N PHE A 197 0.28 -3.60 18.84
CA PHE A 197 -0.75 -3.59 17.81
C PHE A 197 -0.14 -3.84 16.43
N THR A 198 -0.19 -5.08 15.96
CA THR A 198 0.52 -5.58 14.78
C THR A 198 -0.11 -5.19 13.43
N LYS A 199 -1.06 -4.25 13.40
CA LYS A 199 -1.78 -3.88 12.17
C LYS A 199 -0.83 -3.46 11.05
N ASP A 200 0.23 -2.72 11.35
CA ASP A 200 1.12 -2.17 10.32
C ASP A 200 2.02 -3.23 9.65
N ILE A 201 2.04 -4.49 10.11
CA ILE A 201 2.66 -5.61 9.37
C ILE A 201 1.87 -5.96 8.10
N SER A 202 0.56 -5.65 8.08
CA SER A 202 -0.35 -6.00 6.99
C SER A 202 0.06 -5.43 5.63
N TYR A 203 0.69 -4.26 5.57
CA TYR A 203 1.13 -3.64 4.32
C TYR A 203 2.20 -4.47 3.61
N GLY A 204 3.30 -4.79 4.29
CA GLY A 204 4.41 -5.56 3.72
C GLY A 204 4.01 -6.99 3.39
N ARG A 205 3.32 -7.67 4.32
CA ARG A 205 2.78 -9.01 4.10
C ARG A 205 1.83 -9.03 2.91
N GLY A 206 0.88 -8.11 2.88
CA GLY A 206 -0.12 -8.02 1.83
C GLY A 206 0.49 -7.73 0.47
N PHE A 207 1.49 -6.84 0.39
CA PHE A 207 2.19 -6.57 -0.86
C PHE A 207 2.81 -7.86 -1.43
N ILE A 208 3.52 -8.62 -0.58
CA ILE A 208 4.15 -9.90 -0.96
C ILE A 208 3.11 -10.91 -1.44
N GLU A 209 1.99 -11.05 -0.72
CA GLU A 209 0.90 -11.98 -1.08
C GLU A 209 0.26 -11.61 -2.42
N ASN A 210 -0.14 -10.34 -2.60
CA ASN A 210 -0.74 -9.85 -3.84
C ASN A 210 0.22 -9.98 -5.04
N TYR A 211 1.48 -9.58 -4.88
CA TYR A 211 2.49 -9.69 -5.93
C TYR A 211 2.71 -11.15 -6.35
N ASN A 212 2.87 -12.06 -5.38
CA ASN A 212 3.09 -13.47 -5.68
C ASN A 212 1.86 -14.13 -6.30
N PHE A 213 0.66 -13.73 -5.89
CA PHE A 213 -0.58 -14.18 -6.53
C PHE A 213 -0.60 -13.79 -8.01
N ILE A 214 -0.43 -12.51 -8.33
CA ILE A 214 -0.46 -12.02 -9.72
C ILE A 214 0.63 -12.70 -10.56
N ARG A 215 1.86 -12.76 -10.04
CA ARG A 215 2.97 -13.44 -10.71
C ARG A 215 2.65 -14.91 -10.98
N THR A 216 2.05 -15.61 -10.02
CA THR A 216 1.69 -17.03 -10.17
C THR A 216 0.56 -17.20 -11.18
N ALA A 217 -0.47 -16.35 -11.13
CA ALA A 217 -1.58 -16.37 -12.09
C ALA A 217 -1.08 -16.23 -13.54
N ILE A 218 -0.17 -15.29 -13.81
CA ILE A 218 0.43 -15.11 -15.13
C ILE A 218 1.30 -16.31 -15.53
N ARG A 219 2.17 -16.79 -14.64
CA ARG A 219 3.04 -17.95 -14.92
C ARG A 219 2.25 -19.23 -15.18
N SER A 220 1.11 -19.41 -14.52
CA SER A 220 0.22 -20.54 -14.71
C SER A 220 -0.73 -20.38 -15.91
N GLY A 221 -0.58 -19.31 -16.71
CA GLY A 221 -1.43 -19.06 -17.87
C GLY A 221 -2.88 -18.75 -17.51
N ARG A 222 -3.11 -18.19 -16.31
CA ARG A 222 -4.44 -17.81 -15.81
C ARG A 222 -4.57 -16.31 -15.49
N PRO A 223 -4.19 -15.39 -16.38
CA PRO A 223 -4.29 -13.96 -16.10
C PRO A 223 -5.75 -13.50 -15.87
N GLU A 224 -6.74 -14.21 -16.39
CA GLU A 224 -8.16 -13.89 -16.32
C GLU A 224 -8.73 -13.82 -14.88
N ILE A 225 -8.05 -14.42 -13.90
CA ILE A 225 -8.49 -14.35 -12.49
C ILE A 225 -8.01 -13.08 -11.78
N ILE A 226 -7.01 -12.36 -12.31
CA ILE A 226 -6.41 -11.19 -11.66
C ILE A 226 -7.43 -10.06 -11.42
N PRO A 227 -8.33 -9.71 -12.37
CA PRO A 227 -9.33 -8.68 -12.15
C PRO A 227 -10.21 -8.94 -10.92
N PHE A 228 -10.45 -10.20 -10.56
CA PHE A 228 -11.28 -10.58 -9.39
C PHE A 228 -10.69 -10.17 -8.04
N MET A 229 -9.42 -9.74 -7.98
CA MET A 229 -8.88 -9.05 -6.81
C MET A 229 -9.66 -7.77 -6.45
N PHE A 230 -10.38 -7.19 -7.43
CA PHE A 230 -11.24 -6.03 -7.26
C PHE A 230 -12.73 -6.36 -7.11
N ALA A 231 -13.14 -7.63 -7.08
CA ALA A 231 -14.55 -8.04 -6.98
C ALA A 231 -15.23 -7.55 -5.67
N GLY A 232 -14.42 -7.32 -4.64
CA GLY A 232 -14.82 -6.62 -3.43
C GLY A 232 -13.74 -6.66 -2.36
N LYS A 233 -14.15 -6.64 -1.09
CA LYS A 233 -13.29 -6.88 0.07
C LYS A 233 -13.13 -8.39 0.27
N LEU A 234 -11.98 -8.90 -0.13
CA LEU A 234 -11.65 -10.33 -0.14
C LEU A 234 -10.20 -10.55 0.27
N HIS A 235 -9.86 -11.78 0.64
CA HIS A 235 -8.47 -12.20 0.75
C HIS A 235 -8.01 -12.77 -0.60
N VAL A 236 -6.75 -12.56 -0.97
CA VAL A 236 -6.23 -12.93 -2.29
C VAL A 236 -6.37 -14.44 -2.59
N ASP A 237 -6.22 -15.29 -1.57
CA ASP A 237 -6.43 -16.74 -1.68
C ASP A 237 -7.87 -17.13 -2.09
N ASP A 238 -8.85 -16.26 -1.89
CA ASP A 238 -10.25 -16.54 -2.22
C ASP A 238 -10.56 -16.22 -3.71
N VAL A 239 -9.65 -15.54 -4.42
CA VAL A 239 -9.84 -15.12 -5.81
C VAL A 239 -10.16 -16.29 -6.75
N PRO A 240 -9.47 -17.45 -6.71
CA PRO A 240 -9.81 -18.58 -7.56
C PRO A 240 -11.23 -19.12 -7.32
N LEU A 241 -11.68 -19.13 -6.06
CA LEU A 241 -13.05 -19.52 -5.71
C LEU A 241 -14.07 -18.53 -6.28
N LEU A 242 -13.82 -17.23 -6.10
CA LEU A 242 -14.69 -16.18 -6.63
C LEU A 242 -14.80 -16.23 -8.16
N TYR A 243 -13.69 -16.52 -8.85
CA TYR A 243 -13.69 -16.76 -10.29
C TYR A 243 -14.53 -18.00 -10.66
N ALA A 244 -14.38 -19.11 -9.94
CA ALA A 244 -15.22 -20.29 -10.19
C ALA A 244 -16.72 -19.98 -9.99
N ARG A 245 -17.06 -19.22 -8.95
CA ARG A 245 -18.44 -18.75 -8.71
C ARG A 245 -18.92 -17.77 -9.79
N HIS A 246 -18.03 -17.01 -10.40
CA HIS A 246 -18.36 -16.17 -11.55
C HIS A 246 -18.78 -16.99 -12.77
N LEU A 247 -18.06 -18.08 -13.06
CA LEU A 247 -18.44 -18.99 -14.16
C LEU A 247 -19.82 -19.63 -13.95
N GLU A 248 -20.27 -19.74 -12.70
CA GLU A 248 -21.61 -20.20 -12.31
C GLU A 248 -22.65 -19.07 -12.27
N GLY A 249 -22.27 -17.83 -12.55
CA GLY A 249 -23.15 -16.65 -12.52
C GLY A 249 -23.48 -16.12 -11.11
N MET A 250 -22.76 -16.53 -10.07
CA MET A 250 -22.99 -16.08 -8.69
C MET A 250 -22.19 -14.83 -8.30
N VAL A 251 -21.05 -14.61 -8.94
CA VAL A 251 -20.19 -13.44 -8.73
C VAL A 251 -20.07 -12.65 -10.03
N ASP A 252 -20.35 -11.36 -9.96
CA ASP A 252 -20.24 -10.46 -11.11
C ASP A 252 -18.79 -10.05 -11.33
N MET A 253 -18.42 -9.82 -12.60
CA MET A 253 -17.14 -9.20 -12.96
C MET A 253 -17.01 -7.82 -12.30
N PRO A 254 -15.85 -7.50 -11.70
CA PRO A 254 -15.61 -6.16 -11.19
C PRO A 254 -15.60 -5.15 -12.33
N LYS A 255 -16.25 -4.00 -12.10
CA LYS A 255 -16.38 -2.92 -13.11
C LYS A 255 -15.49 -1.73 -12.79
N LEU A 256 -15.28 -1.47 -11.51
CA LEU A 256 -14.50 -0.35 -11.01
C LEU A 256 -13.08 -0.82 -10.75
N MET A 257 -12.18 -0.62 -11.73
CA MET A 257 -10.80 -1.10 -11.64
C MET A 257 -9.81 -0.04 -12.16
N PRO A 258 -8.59 0.02 -11.62
CA PRO A 258 -7.51 0.80 -12.20
C PRO A 258 -7.12 0.31 -13.60
N ALA A 259 -6.55 1.18 -14.43
CA ALA A 259 -6.16 0.87 -15.81
C ALA A 259 -5.23 -0.37 -15.90
N GLN A 260 -4.31 -0.52 -14.94
CA GLN A 260 -3.37 -1.65 -14.85
C GLN A 260 -4.05 -3.02 -14.68
N PHE A 261 -5.31 -3.04 -14.22
CA PHE A 261 -6.10 -4.25 -14.01
C PHE A 261 -7.25 -4.39 -15.02
N GLN A 262 -7.56 -3.33 -15.79
CA GLN A 262 -8.46 -3.40 -16.95
C GLN A 262 -7.73 -3.98 -18.17
N ASP A 263 -6.48 -3.57 -18.39
CA ASP A 263 -5.60 -4.11 -19.42
C ASP A 263 -4.39 -4.79 -18.78
N LEU A 264 -4.41 -6.13 -18.81
CA LEU A 264 -3.37 -6.94 -18.18
C LEU A 264 -2.09 -7.07 -19.02
N ASN A 265 -2.03 -6.55 -20.25
CA ASN A 265 -0.84 -6.70 -21.11
C ASN A 265 0.43 -6.16 -20.43
N GLY A 266 0.37 -4.94 -19.90
CA GLY A 266 1.49 -4.32 -19.19
C GLY A 266 1.90 -5.10 -17.94
N LEU A 267 0.92 -5.54 -17.16
CA LEU A 267 1.14 -6.32 -15.93
C LEU A 267 1.74 -7.69 -16.24
N ALA A 268 1.26 -8.36 -17.29
CA ALA A 268 1.77 -9.65 -17.77
C ALA A 268 3.24 -9.56 -18.18
N VAL A 269 3.59 -8.54 -18.97
CA VAL A 269 4.97 -8.28 -19.38
C VAL A 269 5.83 -8.01 -18.15
N TRP A 270 5.41 -7.10 -17.27
CA TRP A 270 6.17 -6.73 -16.07
C TRP A 270 6.46 -7.94 -15.16
N MET A 271 5.46 -8.76 -14.89
CA MET A 271 5.62 -9.97 -14.05
C MET A 271 6.48 -11.04 -14.73
N SER A 272 6.42 -11.15 -16.05
CA SER A 272 7.26 -12.08 -16.82
C SER A 272 8.73 -11.66 -16.73
N PHE A 273 9.03 -10.37 -16.94
CA PHE A 273 10.37 -9.82 -16.75
C PHE A 273 10.84 -9.98 -15.31
N SER A 274 9.99 -9.71 -14.31
CA SER A 274 10.38 -9.90 -12.91
C SER A 274 10.72 -11.36 -12.60
N SER A 275 9.99 -12.32 -13.17
CA SER A 275 10.34 -13.74 -13.03
C SER A 275 11.71 -14.07 -13.63
N PHE A 276 12.06 -13.45 -14.75
CA PHE A 276 13.37 -13.60 -15.39
C PHE A 276 14.49 -12.93 -14.58
N LEU A 277 14.29 -11.71 -14.09
CA LEU A 277 15.29 -10.99 -13.29
C LEU A 277 15.66 -11.73 -12.00
N ASN A 278 14.72 -12.47 -11.41
CA ASN A 278 14.97 -13.30 -10.23
C ASN A 278 15.89 -14.52 -10.49
N THR A 279 16.24 -14.84 -11.75
CA THR A 279 17.20 -15.89 -12.07
C THR A 279 18.63 -15.37 -12.24
N ILE A 280 18.82 -14.04 -12.25
CA ILE A 280 20.13 -13.41 -12.40
C ILE A 280 20.81 -13.34 -11.03
N ASP A 281 22.11 -13.65 -10.98
CA ASP A 281 22.91 -13.44 -9.76
C ASP A 281 23.14 -11.94 -9.53
N ALA A 282 22.33 -11.36 -8.66
CA ALA A 282 22.40 -9.95 -8.31
C ALA A 282 23.73 -9.55 -7.66
N ASN A 283 24.45 -10.46 -6.99
CA ASN A 283 25.71 -10.14 -6.32
C ASN A 283 26.83 -9.88 -7.32
N VAL A 284 26.88 -10.67 -8.40
CA VAL A 284 27.86 -10.49 -9.49
C VAL A 284 27.63 -9.15 -10.18
N VAL A 285 26.37 -8.85 -10.52
CA VAL A 285 26.01 -7.59 -11.18
C VAL A 285 26.30 -6.39 -10.28
N THR A 286 25.91 -6.46 -9.00
CA THR A 286 26.15 -5.39 -8.02
C THR A 286 27.65 -5.14 -7.83
N SER A 287 28.45 -6.20 -7.66
CA SER A 287 29.90 -6.08 -7.48
C SER A 287 30.57 -5.36 -8.65
N TYR A 288 30.13 -5.66 -9.89
CA TYR A 288 30.62 -4.99 -11.09
C TYR A 288 30.27 -3.49 -11.08
N TYR A 289 28.99 -3.12 -10.90
CA TYR A 289 28.59 -1.72 -10.93
C TYR A 289 29.13 -0.92 -9.74
N ASP A 290 29.23 -1.52 -8.55
CA ASP A 290 29.88 -0.89 -7.39
C ASP A 290 31.35 -0.60 -7.66
N SER A 291 32.05 -1.47 -8.40
CA SER A 291 33.43 -1.22 -8.81
C SER A 291 33.54 -0.03 -9.77
N LEU A 292 32.58 0.11 -10.68
CA LEU A 292 32.49 1.25 -11.58
C LEU A 292 32.16 2.54 -10.81
N PHE A 293 31.18 2.51 -9.91
CA PHE A 293 30.82 3.67 -9.10
C PHE A 293 32.01 4.13 -8.26
N ARG A 294 32.70 3.23 -7.55
CA ARG A 294 33.93 3.58 -6.79
C ARG A 294 35.06 4.13 -7.66
N ARG A 295 35.10 3.78 -8.95
CA ARG A 295 36.13 4.25 -9.88
C ARG A 295 35.85 5.66 -10.38
N TYR A 296 34.58 6.05 -10.51
CA TYR A 296 34.17 7.26 -11.23
C TYR A 296 33.39 8.29 -10.39
N LEU A 297 32.92 7.93 -9.19
CA LEU A 297 32.18 8.79 -8.26
C LEU A 297 32.88 8.80 -6.91
#